data_AF-A0A6C0DR34-F1
#
_entry.id   AF-A0A6C0DR34-F1
#
_cell.length_a   1.000
_cell.length_b   1.000
_cell.length_c   1.000
_cell.angle_alpha   90.00
_cell.angle_beta   90.00
_cell.angle_gamma   90.00
#
_symmetry.space_group_name_H-M   'P 1'
#
loop_
_entity.id
_entity.type
_entity.pdbx_description
1 polymer ?
#
loop_
_entity_poly.entity_id
_entity_poly.type
_entity_poly.pdbx_seq_one_letter_code
_entity_poly.pdbx_strand_id
1 'polypeptide(L)'
;MSYPIVAEIWNSFQVSLQIQSKRLVEDIAKHQGQDPKALWAKVSPLLHTPLVDVDLPDPVPTFCSYPMQHADGAIYLRCRAPCLLGFSKCHKHIHVTPPHDLSNHIVKRWIDSTTNKSYFLDASDRILDINGIPVGEHVDGDAYLWDHIE
;
A
#
# COMPACT_ATOMS: atom_id res chain seq x y z
N MET A 1 -4.61 3.65 30.67
CA MET A 1 -4.66 5.11 30.79
C MET A 1 -4.98 5.67 29.41
N SER A 2 -6.21 6.13 29.18
CA SER A 2 -6.57 6.81 27.92
C SER A 2 -5.97 8.21 27.96
N TYR A 3 -5.10 8.54 27.01
CA TYR A 3 -4.63 9.91 26.80
C TYR A 3 -5.87 10.79 26.52
N PRO A 4 -6.19 11.79 27.36
CA PRO A 4 -7.22 12.74 27.00
C PRO A 4 -6.60 13.59 25.88
N ILE A 5 -6.83 13.19 24.62
CA ILE A 5 -6.61 14.10 23.50
C ILE A 5 -7.54 15.28 23.82
N VAL A 6 -6.93 16.39 24.22
CA VAL A 6 -7.65 17.62 24.55
C VAL A 6 -8.53 17.92 23.34
N ALA A 7 -9.85 18.06 23.55
CA ALA A 7 -10.83 18.21 22.47
C ALA A 7 -10.44 19.31 21.46
N GLU A 8 -9.68 20.31 21.91
CA GLU A 8 -9.09 21.38 21.12
C GLU A 8 -8.07 20.88 20.08
N ILE A 9 -7.22 19.91 20.42
CA ILE A 9 -6.26 19.29 19.50
C ILE A 9 -7.01 18.50 18.42
N TRP A 10 -8.04 17.75 18.84
CA TRP A 10 -8.87 16.97 17.91
C TRP A 10 -9.63 17.87 16.93
N ASN A 11 -10.26 18.94 17.44
CA ASN A 11 -10.93 19.95 16.62
C ASN A 11 -9.95 20.62 15.65
N SER A 12 -8.75 20.97 16.11
CA SER A 12 -7.71 21.59 15.27
C SER A 12 -7.25 20.65 14.15
N PHE A 13 -7.12 19.35 14.45
CA PHE A 13 -6.79 18.31 13.47
C PHE A 13 -7.90 18.14 12.43
N GLN A 14 -9.16 18.04 12.87
CA GLN A 14 -10.31 17.91 11.99
C GLN A 14 -10.47 19.13 11.07
N VAL A 15 -10.33 20.34 11.59
CA VAL A 15 -10.37 21.58 10.80
C VAL A 15 -9.24 21.59 9.76
N SER A 16 -8.04 21.17 10.15
CA SER A 16 -6.89 21.09 9.23
C SER A 16 -7.15 20.11 8.09
N LEU A 17 -7.69 18.92 8.37
CA LEU A 17 -8.08 17.94 7.35
C LEU A 17 -9.18 18.47 6.42
N GLN A 18 -10.17 19.16 6.95
CA GLN A 18 -11.22 19.78 6.13
C GLN A 18 -10.67 20.86 5.19
N ILE A 19 -9.72 21.69 5.66
CA ILE A 19 -9.05 22.70 4.83
C ILE A 19 -8.27 22.03 3.69
N GLN A 20 -7.50 20.98 3.99
CA GLN A 20 -6.74 20.26 2.95
C GLN A 20 -7.65 19.56 1.95
N SER A 21 -8.74 18.95 2.43
CA SER A 21 -9.74 18.32 1.57
C SER A 21 -10.39 19.32 0.62
N LYS A 22 -10.70 20.52 1.10
CA LYS A 22 -11.27 21.59 0.27
C LYS A 22 -10.30 22.06 -0.81
N ARG A 23 -9.01 22.23 -0.48
CA ARG A 23 -7.97 22.59 -1.45
C ARG A 23 -7.84 21.53 -2.55
N LEU A 24 -7.81 20.25 -2.16
CA LEU A 24 -7.75 19.14 -3.11
C LEU A 24 -8.97 19.15 -4.06
N VAL A 25 -10.17 19.40 -3.53
CA VAL A 25 -11.39 19.51 -4.35
C VAL A 25 -11.31 20.70 -5.32
N GLU A 26 -10.78 21.84 -4.90
CA GLU A 26 -10.57 23.01 -5.77
C GLU A 26 -9.59 22.71 -6.91
N ASP A 27 -8.50 21.99 -6.64
CA ASP A 27 -7.52 21.60 -7.64
C ASP A 27 -8.09 20.57 -8.64
N ILE A 28 -8.82 19.57 -8.14
CA ILE A 28 -9.52 18.59 -8.98
C ILE A 28 -10.55 19.28 -9.87
N ALA A 29 -11.36 20.19 -9.31
CA ALA A 29 -12.37 20.93 -10.05
C ALA A 29 -11.74 21.78 -11.17
N LYS A 30 -10.63 22.48 -10.88
CA LYS A 30 -9.86 23.19 -11.90
C LYS A 30 -9.36 22.27 -13.00
N HIS A 31 -8.80 21.11 -12.64
CA HIS A 31 -8.30 20.16 -13.62
C HIS A 31 -9.40 19.59 -14.52
N GLN A 32 -10.59 19.38 -13.96
CA GLN A 32 -11.75 18.81 -14.67
C GLN A 32 -12.65 19.86 -15.34
N GLY A 33 -12.34 21.16 -15.21
CA GLY A 33 -13.19 22.24 -15.72
C GLY A 33 -14.57 22.32 -15.05
N GLN A 34 -14.69 21.85 -13.81
CA GLN A 34 -15.93 21.86 -13.04
C GLN A 34 -15.97 23.04 -12.06
N ASP A 35 -17.17 23.43 -11.62
CA ASP A 35 -17.31 24.41 -10.54
C ASP A 35 -16.86 23.82 -9.18
N PRO A 36 -15.84 24.40 -8.53
CA PRO A 36 -15.34 23.91 -7.25
C PRO A 36 -16.40 23.88 -6.14
N LYS A 37 -17.36 24.82 -6.15
CA LYS A 37 -18.42 24.87 -5.14
C LYS A 37 -19.40 23.72 -5.31
N ALA A 38 -19.82 23.44 -6.55
CA ALA A 38 -20.66 22.30 -6.87
C ALA A 38 -19.99 20.95 -6.53
N LEU A 39 -18.68 20.82 -6.77
CA LEU A 39 -17.95 19.61 -6.41
C LEU A 39 -17.80 19.46 -4.88
N TRP A 40 -17.50 20.55 -4.17
CA TRP A 40 -17.42 20.54 -2.72
C TRP A 40 -18.74 20.14 -2.06
N ALA A 41 -19.88 20.62 -2.55
CA ALA A 41 -21.21 20.25 -2.03
C ALA A 41 -21.49 18.74 -2.12
N LYS A 42 -20.88 18.02 -3.07
CA LYS A 42 -20.98 16.56 -3.18
C LYS A 42 -20.04 15.82 -2.23
N VAL A 43 -18.85 16.38 -1.99
CA VAL A 43 -17.78 15.75 -1.19
C VAL A 43 -17.92 16.03 0.30
N SER A 44 -18.36 17.23 0.68
CA SER A 44 -18.43 17.66 2.08
C SER A 44 -19.25 16.75 2.99
N PRO A 45 -20.40 16.16 2.56
CA PRO A 45 -21.17 15.25 3.42
C PRO A 45 -20.40 13.96 3.74
N LEU A 46 -19.53 13.49 2.85
CA LEU A 46 -18.73 12.28 3.05
C LEU A 46 -17.62 12.48 4.09
N LEU A 47 -17.15 13.72 4.24
CA LEU A 47 -16.09 14.12 5.18
C LEU A 47 -16.60 14.33 6.63
N HIS A 48 -17.91 14.30 6.85
CA HIS A 48 -18.51 14.44 8.19
C HIS A 48 -18.72 13.10 8.90
N THR A 49 -18.37 11.99 8.24
CA THR A 49 -18.35 10.66 8.85
C THR A 49 -17.27 10.64 9.94
N PRO A 50 -17.61 10.31 11.21
CA PRO A 50 -16.61 10.17 12.26
C PRO A 50 -15.56 9.13 11.85
N LEU A 51 -14.27 9.46 11.99
CA LEU A 51 -13.17 8.56 11.61
C LEU A 51 -13.23 7.18 12.30
N VAL A 52 -13.88 7.10 13.46
CA VAL A 52 -14.13 5.85 14.21
C VAL A 52 -15.14 4.93 13.54
N ASP A 53 -16.03 5.49 12.71
CA ASP A 53 -17.09 4.75 12.00
C ASP A 53 -16.70 4.47 10.54
N VAL A 54 -15.49 4.88 10.13
CA VAL A 54 -14.95 4.59 8.79
C VAL A 54 -14.20 3.27 8.88
N ASP A 55 -14.82 2.20 8.42
CA ASP A 55 -14.12 0.95 8.14
C ASP A 55 -13.02 1.24 7.11
N LEU A 56 -11.77 1.16 7.55
CA LEU A 56 -10.64 1.23 6.64
C LEU A 56 -10.71 -0.01 5.73
N PRO A 57 -10.64 0.15 4.40
CA PRO A 57 -10.60 -1.01 3.52
C PRO A 57 -9.38 -1.84 3.89
N ASP A 58 -9.59 -3.09 4.30
CA ASP A 58 -8.52 -4.02 4.64
C ASP A 58 -8.19 -4.88 3.41
N PRO A 59 -6.95 -4.90 2.90
CA PRO A 59 -5.80 -4.10 3.33
C PRO A 59 -5.83 -2.68 2.77
N VAL A 60 -5.50 -1.68 3.60
CA VAL A 60 -5.26 -0.31 3.12
C VAL A 60 -3.95 -0.38 2.34
N PRO A 61 -3.95 -0.27 1.00
CA PRO A 61 -2.72 -0.41 0.23
C PRO A 61 -1.89 0.85 0.51
N THR A 62 -0.96 0.75 1.45
CA THR A 62 0.00 1.82 1.76
C THR A 62 1.09 1.89 0.71
N PHE A 63 1.36 0.77 0.05
CA PHE A 63 2.39 0.64 -0.97
C PHE A 63 1.83 -0.04 -2.22
N CYS A 64 2.36 0.36 -3.37
CA CYS A 64 2.11 -0.27 -4.65
C CYS A 64 2.50 -1.75 -4.58
N SER A 65 1.89 -2.59 -5.41
CA SER A 65 2.24 -4.01 -5.57
C SER A 65 2.59 -4.37 -7.02
N TYR A 66 2.74 -3.36 -7.89
CA TYR A 66 3.00 -3.57 -9.31
C TYR A 66 4.37 -4.22 -9.55
N PRO A 67 4.50 -5.21 -10.43
CA PRO A 67 5.77 -5.89 -10.69
C PRO A 67 6.80 -4.95 -11.34
N MET A 68 7.97 -4.84 -10.74
CA MET A 68 9.12 -4.14 -11.30
C MET A 68 9.93 -5.11 -12.16
N GLN A 69 10.22 -4.70 -13.39
CA GLN A 69 11.18 -5.38 -14.26
C GLN A 69 12.61 -5.06 -13.79
N HIS A 70 13.13 -5.82 -12.83
CA HIS A 70 14.58 -5.92 -12.67
C HIS A 70 14.99 -7.37 -12.87
N ALA A 71 15.82 -7.57 -13.88
CA ALA A 71 16.12 -8.83 -14.56
C ALA A 71 17.39 -9.50 -14.01
N ASP A 72 17.45 -9.74 -12.70
CA ASP A 72 18.48 -10.59 -12.09
C ASP A 72 17.80 -11.80 -11.44
N GLY A 73 17.52 -12.83 -12.25
CA GLY A 73 16.92 -14.10 -11.82
C GLY A 73 15.50 -14.34 -12.35
N ALA A 74 14.86 -15.41 -11.87
CA ALA A 74 13.51 -15.82 -12.26
C ALA A 74 12.39 -15.02 -11.55
N ILE A 75 12.76 -13.99 -10.78
CA ILE A 75 11.89 -13.33 -9.80
C ILE A 75 11.61 -11.87 -10.17
N TYR A 76 10.36 -11.45 -10.01
CA TYR A 76 9.92 -10.07 -10.18
C TYR A 76 9.67 -9.42 -8.83
N LEU A 77 10.38 -8.33 -8.53
CA LEU A 77 10.18 -7.57 -7.30
C LEU A 77 8.88 -6.76 -7.37
N ARG A 78 8.11 -6.70 -6.28
CA ARG A 78 7.01 -5.73 -6.15
C ARG A 78 7.56 -4.32 -5.98
N CYS A 79 6.98 -3.37 -6.72
CA CYS A 79 7.10 -1.95 -6.41
C CYS A 79 6.73 -1.73 -4.94
N ARG A 80 7.36 -0.76 -4.27
CA ARG A 80 6.99 -0.34 -2.91
C ARG A 80 6.80 1.17 -2.80
N ALA A 81 6.56 1.83 -3.94
CA ALA A 81 6.24 3.26 -3.92
C ALA A 81 4.90 3.49 -3.21
N PRO A 82 4.76 4.56 -2.41
CA PRO A 82 3.53 4.84 -1.70
C PRO A 82 2.35 5.00 -2.67
N CYS A 83 1.20 4.45 -2.28
CA CYS A 83 -0.05 4.63 -2.99
C CYS A 83 -0.75 5.92 -2.52
N LEU A 84 -1.46 6.58 -3.44
CA LEU A 84 -2.40 7.62 -3.05
C LEU A 84 -3.60 6.97 -2.35
N LEU A 85 -4.20 7.67 -1.40
CA LEU A 85 -5.38 7.20 -0.67
C LEU A 85 -6.49 6.76 -1.66
N GLY A 86 -6.96 5.52 -1.52
CA GLY A 86 -7.98 4.94 -2.40
C GLY A 86 -7.47 4.32 -3.72
N PHE A 87 -6.16 4.33 -3.97
CA PHE A 87 -5.56 3.72 -5.16
C PHE A 87 -4.73 2.48 -4.80
N SER A 88 -4.93 1.39 -5.54
CA SER A 88 -4.14 0.15 -5.38
C SER A 88 -2.76 0.21 -6.07
N LYS A 89 -2.49 1.25 -6.86
CA LYS A 89 -1.23 1.45 -7.59
C LYS A 89 -0.67 2.86 -7.37
N CYS A 90 0.66 3.00 -7.35
CA CYS A 90 1.30 4.31 -7.27
C CYS A 90 1.14 5.12 -8.57
N HIS A 91 1.46 6.41 -8.52
CA HIS A 91 1.39 7.33 -9.67
C HIS A 91 2.16 6.84 -10.91
N LYS A 92 3.20 6.02 -10.74
CA LYS A 92 3.98 5.45 -11.86
C LYS A 92 3.30 4.27 -12.54
N HIS A 93 2.41 3.57 -11.83
CA HIS A 93 1.83 2.31 -12.28
C HIS A 93 0.30 2.36 -12.45
N ILE A 94 -0.35 3.46 -12.11
CA ILE A 94 -1.81 3.63 -12.20
C ILE A 94 -2.36 3.43 -13.62
N HIS A 95 -1.60 3.80 -14.66
CA HIS A 95 -1.97 3.64 -16.07
C HIS A 95 -1.26 2.47 -16.76
N VAL A 96 -0.53 1.63 -16.02
CA VAL A 96 0.22 0.52 -16.60
C VAL A 96 -0.54 -0.78 -16.39
N THR A 97 -0.79 -1.49 -17.48
CA THR A 97 -1.37 -2.84 -17.46
C THR A 97 -0.33 -3.82 -16.92
N PRO A 98 -0.65 -4.67 -15.94
CA PRO A 98 0.30 -5.68 -15.48
C PRO A 98 0.64 -6.63 -16.64
N PRO A 99 1.89 -7.10 -16.77
CA PRO A 99 2.24 -8.12 -17.76
C PRO A 99 1.42 -9.39 -17.51
N HIS A 100 0.90 -9.98 -18.59
CA HIS A 100 -0.10 -11.06 -18.56
C HIS A 100 0.40 -12.42 -18.01
N ASP A 101 1.66 -12.55 -17.63
CA ASP A 101 2.30 -13.86 -17.38
C ASP A 101 3.22 -13.89 -16.14
N LEU A 102 2.89 -13.12 -15.10
CA LEU A 102 3.76 -12.95 -13.92
C LEU A 102 3.27 -13.61 -12.64
N SER A 103 2.12 -14.32 -12.67
CA SER A 103 1.46 -14.80 -11.45
C SER A 103 2.36 -15.66 -10.55
N ASN A 104 3.36 -16.33 -11.11
CA ASN A 104 4.16 -17.31 -10.39
C ASN A 104 5.45 -16.76 -9.77
N HIS A 105 5.83 -15.51 -10.07
CA HIS A 105 7.16 -14.99 -9.69
C HIS A 105 7.17 -13.58 -9.09
N ILE A 106 6.00 -13.01 -8.75
CA ILE A 106 5.92 -11.70 -8.09
C ILE A 106 6.10 -11.85 -6.58
N VAL A 107 7.28 -11.50 -6.10
CA VAL A 107 7.67 -11.68 -4.70
C VAL A 107 7.96 -10.36 -3.98
N LYS A 108 7.97 -10.42 -2.66
CA LYS A 108 8.46 -9.40 -1.75
C LYS A 108 9.84 -9.81 -1.24
N ARG A 109 10.87 -8.99 -1.45
CA ARG A 109 12.19 -9.22 -0.82
C ARG A 109 12.05 -9.24 0.70
N TRP A 110 12.56 -10.30 1.32
CA TRP A 110 12.71 -10.51 2.75
C TRP A 110 14.20 -10.63 3.07
N ILE A 111 14.62 -10.11 4.21
CA ILE A 111 16.00 -10.21 4.68
C ILE A 111 15.92 -10.91 6.02
N ASP A 112 16.58 -12.06 6.11
CA ASP A 112 16.75 -12.77 7.37
C ASP A 112 17.62 -11.91 8.29
N SER A 113 17.06 -11.50 9.42
CA SER A 113 17.74 -10.65 10.40
C SER A 113 18.94 -11.34 11.07
N THR A 114 18.99 -12.67 11.08
CA THR A 114 20.07 -13.44 11.71
C THR A 114 21.24 -13.69 10.77
N THR A 115 20.97 -14.09 9.53
CA THR A 115 22.03 -14.41 8.55
C THR A 115 22.34 -13.26 7.59
N ASN A 116 21.53 -12.19 7.59
CA ASN A 116 21.56 -11.09 6.63
C ASN A 116 21.41 -11.55 5.16
N LYS A 117 20.95 -12.80 4.94
CA LYS A 117 20.67 -13.34 3.61
C LYS A 117 19.34 -12.80 3.11
N SER A 118 19.28 -12.52 1.80
CA SER A 118 18.05 -12.09 1.14
C SER A 118 17.30 -13.30 0.59
N TYR A 119 16.03 -13.40 0.91
CA TYR A 119 15.08 -14.32 0.28
C TYR A 119 13.87 -13.56 -0.24
N PHE A 120 12.89 -14.30 -0.76
CA PHE A 120 11.79 -13.75 -1.52
C PHE A 120 10.47 -14.40 -1.12
N LEU A 121 9.51 -13.60 -0.65
CA LEU A 121 8.18 -14.06 -0.24
C LEU A 121 7.19 -13.97 -1.40
N ASP A 122 6.56 -15.08 -1.80
CA ASP A 122 5.51 -15.08 -2.81
C ASP A 122 4.14 -14.63 -2.24
N ALA A 123 3.08 -14.69 -3.05
CA ALA A 123 1.73 -14.30 -2.61
C ALA A 123 1.05 -15.34 -1.69
N SER A 124 1.62 -16.53 -1.54
CA SER A 124 1.14 -17.62 -0.69
C SER A 124 2.02 -17.79 0.55
N ASP A 125 2.77 -16.73 0.91
CA ASP A 125 3.71 -16.70 2.03
C ASP A 125 4.80 -17.79 1.99
N ARG A 126 5.18 -18.26 0.79
CA ARG A 126 6.34 -19.14 0.63
C ARG A 126 7.62 -18.33 0.50
N ILE A 127 8.69 -18.81 1.16
CA ILE A 127 10.03 -18.24 1.06
C ILE A 127 10.75 -18.93 -0.09
N LEU A 128 11.21 -18.15 -1.06
CA LEU A 128 11.92 -18.59 -2.26
C LEU A 128 13.36 -18.06 -2.25
N ASP A 129 14.28 -18.80 -2.85
CA ASP A 129 15.62 -18.34 -3.21
C ASP A 129 15.60 -17.41 -4.45
N ILE A 130 16.77 -16.93 -4.90
CA ILE A 130 16.88 -16.06 -6.11
C ILE A 130 16.46 -16.74 -7.41
N ASN A 131 16.43 -18.08 -7.42
CA ASN A 131 16.03 -18.88 -8.57
C ASN A 131 14.53 -19.23 -8.55
N GLY A 132 13.78 -18.79 -7.53
CA GLY A 132 12.37 -19.11 -7.36
C GLY A 132 12.11 -20.51 -6.78
N ILE A 133 13.13 -21.16 -6.21
CA ILE A 133 13.01 -22.46 -5.55
C ILE A 133 12.49 -22.22 -4.13
N PRO A 134 11.41 -22.91 -3.71
CA PRO A 134 10.93 -22.83 -2.33
C PRO A 134 11.94 -23.39 -1.34
N VAL A 135 12.28 -22.58 -0.34
CA VAL A 135 13.24 -22.89 0.73
C VAL A 135 12.63 -22.74 2.13
N GLY A 136 11.33 -22.45 2.22
CA GLY A 136 10.65 -22.28 3.48
C GLY A 136 9.26 -21.68 3.34
N GLU A 137 8.64 -21.38 4.48
CA GLU A 137 7.34 -20.76 4.60
C GLU A 137 7.31 -19.70 5.70
N HIS A 138 6.41 -18.74 5.57
CA HIS A 138 6.23 -17.67 6.52
C HIS A 138 4.85 -17.78 7.16
N VAL A 139 4.81 -18.19 8.43
CA VAL A 139 3.58 -18.50 9.17
C VAL A 139 3.51 -17.55 10.37
N ASP A 140 2.38 -16.86 10.52
CA ASP A 140 2.09 -15.98 11.66
C ASP A 140 3.14 -14.89 11.95
N GLY A 141 3.90 -14.45 10.93
CA GLY A 141 4.95 -13.43 11.09
C GLY A 141 6.36 -14.01 11.26
N ASP A 142 6.47 -15.33 11.42
CA ASP A 142 7.73 -16.04 11.61
C ASP A 142 8.14 -16.80 10.35
N ALA A 143 9.45 -16.82 10.08
CA ALA A 143 10.03 -17.51 8.94
C ALA A 143 10.58 -18.89 9.33
N TYR A 144 10.10 -19.93 8.65
CA TYR A 144 10.55 -21.31 8.80
C TYR A 144 11.27 -21.73 7.54
N LEU A 145 12.61 -21.70 7.59
CA LEU A 145 13.44 -22.21 6.51
C LEU A 145 13.53 -23.73 6.60
N TRP A 146 13.32 -24.42 5.49
CA TRP A 146 13.55 -25.85 5.39
C TRP A 146 15.06 -26.07 5.36
N ASP A 147 15.57 -26.86 6.28
CA ASP A 147 16.97 -27.26 6.25
C ASP A 147 17.24 -28.00 4.94
N HIS A 148 18.00 -27.38 4.04
CA HIS A 148 18.67 -28.14 3.00
C HIS A 148 19.74 -28.97 3.71
N ILE A 149 19.43 -30.23 3.97
CA ILE A 149 20.44 -31.25 4.25
C ILE A 149 21.31 -31.30 2.99
N GLU A 150 22.47 -30.64 3.04
CA GLU A 150 23.60 -30.94 2.15
C GLU A 150 24.22 -32.29 2.53
#